data_AF-A0A495W8K3-F1
#
_entry.id   AF-A0A495W8K3-F1
#
_cell.length_a   1.000
_cell.length_b   1.000
_cell.length_c   1.000
_cell.angle_alpha   90.00
_cell.angle_beta   90.00
_cell.angle_gamma   90.00
#
_symmetry.space_group_name_H-M   'P 1'
#
loop_
_entity.id
_entity.type
_entity.pdbx_description
1 polymer ?
#
loop_
_entity_poly.entity_id
_entity_poly.type
_entity_poly.pdbx_seq_one_letter_code
_entity_poly.pdbx_strand_id
1 'polypeptide(L)'
;MKKVTAALLGVAAGALAWALRDVPVALGGTPGGERVRRSPQFRDGRFRNRARTRAVPSDGAGDTARELFFGGQQRHPVGEVPLVPPSPGGSAEGLHVTWYGHASSLVEIDGARVLIDPVWSDRCSPSRLIGPKRMHPVPHELSEVGQVDAVVISHDHYDHLDLPTVRALVASGEAVFVVPLGIGAHLRRWKVPEDRIVELDWDESHEVAGVRLVASPAQHFSGRGFQRDNTLWASWVILGPRHRVYYSGDTGYFDGYERIGAEYGPFDASLIQIGAYGPGWPDIHMTPEEGVAAHRDVRGGLLIPVHWATFNLAFHDWAEPVDRVWREAKAWEIPLAVPRPGERIDVEDPPAVDGWWQALA
;
A
#
# COMPACT_ATOMS: atom_id res chain seq x y z
N MET A 1 -50.21 12.18 -6.99
CA MET A 1 -49.31 11.55 -6.00
C MET A 1 -48.63 10.27 -6.53
N LYS A 2 -49.35 9.21 -6.94
CA LYS A 2 -48.72 7.93 -7.41
C LYS A 2 -47.70 8.06 -8.56
N LYS A 3 -47.92 8.93 -9.55
CA LYS A 3 -46.99 9.15 -10.67
C LYS A 3 -45.68 9.85 -10.25
N VAL A 4 -45.74 10.73 -9.25
CA VAL A 4 -44.56 11.45 -8.73
C VAL A 4 -43.70 10.50 -7.90
N THR A 5 -44.32 9.64 -7.09
CA THR A 5 -43.62 8.60 -6.31
C THR A 5 -42.93 7.57 -7.20
N ALA A 6 -43.57 7.14 -8.29
CA ALA A 6 -42.95 6.21 -9.27
C ALA A 6 -41.76 6.84 -10.01
N ALA A 7 -41.87 8.12 -10.40
CA ALA A 7 -40.77 8.85 -11.02
C ALA A 7 -39.57 9.03 -10.07
N LEU A 8 -39.82 9.37 -8.80
CA LEU A 8 -38.78 9.48 -7.78
C LEU A 8 -38.08 8.15 -7.49
N LEU A 9 -38.83 7.05 -7.42
CA LEU A 9 -38.27 5.70 -7.27
C LEU A 9 -37.42 5.28 -8.48
N GLY A 10 -37.84 5.63 -9.70
CA GLY A 10 -37.08 5.37 -10.93
C GLY A 10 -35.77 6.15 -10.98
N VAL A 11 -35.78 7.43 -10.58
CA VAL A 11 -34.56 8.26 -10.49
C VAL A 11 -33.59 7.72 -9.43
N ALA A 12 -34.10 7.34 -8.26
CA ALA A 12 -33.28 6.76 -7.19
C ALA A 12 -32.65 5.42 -7.61
N ALA A 13 -33.41 4.54 -8.26
CA ALA A 13 -32.90 3.27 -8.79
C ALA A 13 -31.84 3.49 -9.88
N GLY A 14 -32.05 4.47 -10.78
CA GLY A 14 -31.08 4.84 -11.81
C GLY A 14 -29.78 5.39 -11.23
N ALA A 15 -29.87 6.25 -10.21
CA ALA A 15 -28.70 6.78 -9.51
C ALA A 15 -27.90 5.68 -8.79
N LEU A 16 -28.58 4.74 -8.13
CA LEU A 16 -27.94 3.60 -7.47
C LEU A 16 -27.26 2.66 -8.48
N ALA A 17 -27.93 2.33 -9.58
CA ALA A 17 -27.37 1.50 -10.63
C ALA A 17 -26.13 2.15 -11.27
N TRP A 18 -26.18 3.48 -11.50
CA TRP A 18 -25.05 4.24 -12.00
C TRP A 18 -23.88 4.25 -11.02
N ALA A 19 -24.14 4.43 -9.72
CA ALA A 19 -23.10 4.44 -8.69
C ALA A 19 -22.42 3.06 -8.50
N LEU A 20 -23.13 1.96 -8.77
CA LEU A 20 -22.61 0.59 -8.66
C LEU A 20 -22.08 0.00 -9.98
N ARG A 21 -22.17 0.73 -11.10
CA ARG A 21 -21.85 0.20 -12.44
C ARG A 21 -20.40 -0.27 -12.58
N ASP A 22 -19.48 0.33 -11.84
CA ASP A 22 -18.05 0.03 -11.92
C ASP A 22 -17.65 -1.14 -11.00
N VAL A 23 -18.52 -1.59 -10.08
CA VAL A 23 -18.23 -2.67 -9.12
C VAL A 23 -17.76 -3.95 -9.82
N PRO A 24 -18.44 -4.48 -10.86
CA PRO A 24 -17.97 -5.69 -11.54
C PRO A 24 -16.61 -5.53 -12.23
N VAL A 25 -16.26 -4.30 -12.64
CA VAL A 25 -14.96 -4.02 -13.25
C VAL A 25 -13.89 -3.89 -12.17
N ALA A 26 -14.20 -3.26 -11.03
CA ALA A 26 -13.28 -3.04 -9.90
C ALA A 26 -12.84 -4.35 -9.22
N LEU A 27 -13.66 -5.40 -9.29
CA LEU A 27 -13.28 -6.77 -8.88
C LEU A 27 -12.08 -7.32 -9.68
N GLY A 28 -11.81 -6.76 -10.87
CA GLY A 28 -10.68 -7.15 -11.71
C GLY A 28 -10.96 -8.35 -12.64
N GLY A 29 -9.92 -8.80 -13.34
CA GLY A 29 -9.96 -10.02 -14.16
C GLY A 29 -9.71 -11.29 -13.35
N THR A 30 -9.80 -12.45 -13.99
CA THR A 30 -9.54 -13.76 -13.37
C THR A 30 -8.04 -14.09 -13.46
N PRO A 31 -7.30 -14.14 -12.33
CA PRO A 31 -5.89 -14.52 -12.34
C PRO A 31 -5.68 -15.96 -12.82
N GLY A 32 -4.55 -16.21 -13.46
CA GLY A 32 -4.19 -17.53 -13.96
C GLY A 32 -3.08 -17.48 -15.00
N GLY A 33 -2.96 -18.55 -15.78
CA GLY A 33 -1.93 -18.68 -16.80
C GLY A 33 -0.80 -19.62 -16.39
N GLU A 34 0.09 -19.88 -17.34
CA GLU A 34 1.17 -20.86 -17.19
C GLU A 34 2.22 -20.41 -16.15
N ARG A 35 2.56 -19.11 -16.12
CA ARG A 35 3.50 -18.57 -15.12
C ARG A 35 2.99 -18.71 -13.70
N VAL A 36 1.73 -18.34 -13.43
CA VAL A 36 1.09 -18.56 -12.11
C VAL A 36 1.15 -20.04 -11.71
N ARG A 37 0.76 -20.96 -12.59
CA ARG A 37 0.76 -22.40 -12.29
C ARG A 37 2.17 -23.00 -12.09
N ARG A 38 3.21 -22.36 -12.61
CA ARG A 38 4.61 -22.78 -12.47
C ARG A 38 5.32 -22.14 -11.27
N SER A 39 4.72 -21.12 -10.66
CA SER A 39 5.28 -20.47 -9.47
C SER A 39 5.50 -21.49 -8.35
N PRO A 40 6.68 -21.52 -7.70
CA PRO A 40 6.92 -22.35 -6.52
C PRO A 40 5.97 -22.03 -5.36
N GLN A 41 5.42 -20.80 -5.33
CA GLN A 41 4.53 -20.30 -4.29
C GLN A 41 3.06 -20.66 -4.54
N PHE A 42 2.72 -21.15 -5.75
CA PHE A 42 1.34 -21.50 -6.12
C PHE A 42 1.10 -23.00 -5.98
N ARG A 43 0.23 -23.40 -5.03
CA ARG A 43 -0.12 -24.81 -4.77
C ARG A 43 -1.60 -24.95 -4.42
N ASP A 44 -2.23 -26.01 -4.93
CA ASP A 44 -3.66 -26.32 -4.71
C ASP A 44 -4.60 -25.16 -5.10
N GLY A 45 -4.26 -24.45 -6.18
CA GLY A 45 -5.06 -23.34 -6.71
C GLY A 45 -4.91 -22.01 -5.98
N ARG A 46 -3.93 -21.87 -5.08
CA ARG A 46 -3.67 -20.66 -4.28
C ARG A 46 -2.19 -20.38 -4.10
N PHE A 47 -1.83 -19.11 -3.97
CA PHE A 47 -0.54 -18.68 -3.44
C PHE A 47 -0.45 -18.92 -1.93
N ARG A 48 0.76 -19.11 -1.40
CA ARG A 48 0.99 -19.39 0.03
C ARG A 48 2.22 -18.66 0.56
N ASN A 49 2.16 -18.30 1.85
CA ASN A 49 3.32 -17.82 2.59
C ASN A 49 4.38 -18.92 2.76
N ARG A 50 5.66 -18.53 2.81
CA ARG A 50 6.77 -19.46 3.14
C ARG A 50 6.65 -19.95 4.59
N ALA A 51 6.47 -19.02 5.51
CA ALA A 51 6.24 -19.31 6.91
C ALA A 51 4.76 -19.67 7.15
N ARG A 52 4.54 -20.53 8.15
CA ARG A 52 3.19 -20.96 8.53
C ARG A 52 2.53 -19.86 9.34
N THR A 53 1.48 -19.25 8.78
CA THR A 53 0.65 -18.29 9.50
C THR A 53 -0.28 -19.03 10.46
N ARG A 54 -0.45 -18.54 11.68
CA ARG A 54 -1.48 -19.01 12.61
C ARG A 54 -2.83 -18.78 11.93
N ALA A 55 -3.66 -19.83 11.93
CA ALA A 55 -5.04 -19.66 11.49
C ALA A 55 -5.71 -18.64 12.41
N VAL A 56 -6.41 -17.67 11.82
CA VAL A 56 -7.31 -16.79 12.59
C VAL A 56 -8.22 -17.70 13.40
N PRO A 57 -8.22 -17.63 14.75
CA PRO A 57 -9.10 -18.44 15.56
C PRO A 57 -10.55 -18.22 15.10
N SER A 58 -11.37 -19.29 15.07
CA SER A 58 -12.81 -19.20 14.73
C SER A 58 -13.56 -18.18 15.60
N ASP A 59 -12.98 -17.87 16.75
CA ASP A 59 -13.54 -17.04 17.81
C ASP A 59 -13.26 -15.54 17.54
N GLY A 60 -12.30 -15.24 16.65
CA GLY A 60 -11.88 -13.87 16.30
C GLY A 60 -12.94 -13.04 15.57
N ALA A 61 -13.93 -13.68 14.94
CA ALA A 61 -15.06 -12.96 14.36
C ALA A 61 -15.97 -12.33 15.44
N GLY A 62 -16.12 -12.99 16.60
CA GLY A 62 -16.85 -12.47 17.75
C GLY A 62 -16.12 -11.32 18.44
N ASP A 63 -14.80 -11.43 18.58
CA ASP A 63 -13.95 -10.38 19.14
C ASP A 63 -13.84 -9.16 18.23
N THR A 64 -13.72 -9.37 16.90
CA THR A 64 -13.75 -8.29 15.90
C THR A 64 -15.09 -7.55 15.91
N ALA A 65 -16.21 -8.27 16.01
CA ALA A 65 -17.54 -7.65 16.14
C ALA A 65 -17.67 -6.89 17.47
N ARG A 66 -17.15 -7.45 18.57
CA ARG A 66 -17.15 -6.78 19.87
C ARG A 66 -16.33 -5.49 19.84
N GLU A 67 -15.13 -5.48 19.28
CA GLU A 67 -14.31 -4.27 19.13
C GLU A 67 -14.98 -3.24 18.22
N LEU A 68 -15.65 -3.67 17.15
CA LEU A 68 -16.38 -2.76 16.27
C LEU A 68 -17.52 -2.01 16.98
N PHE A 69 -18.27 -2.68 17.88
CA PHE A 69 -19.46 -2.13 18.53
C PHE A 69 -19.21 -1.59 19.95
N PHE A 70 -18.20 -2.09 20.66
CA PHE A 70 -17.93 -1.78 22.07
C PHE A 70 -16.49 -1.29 22.32
N GLY A 71 -15.69 -1.16 21.26
CA GLY A 71 -14.35 -0.58 21.34
C GLY A 71 -14.38 0.89 21.75
N GLY A 72 -13.51 1.26 22.69
CA GLY A 72 -13.33 2.64 23.15
C GLY A 72 -12.32 3.45 22.35
N GLN A 73 -11.80 2.89 21.25
CA GLN A 73 -10.67 3.46 20.52
C GLN A 73 -11.05 4.68 19.69
N GLN A 74 -10.18 5.69 19.74
CA GLN A 74 -10.24 6.88 18.90
C GLN A 74 -9.63 6.57 17.52
N ARG A 75 -10.41 5.91 16.67
CA ARG A 75 -9.96 5.42 15.35
C ARG A 75 -9.96 6.47 14.24
N HIS A 76 -10.19 7.73 14.57
CA HIS A 76 -10.18 8.88 13.66
C HIS A 76 -9.53 10.07 14.38
N PRO A 77 -8.86 10.97 13.65
CA PRO A 77 -8.31 12.17 14.26
C PRO A 77 -9.43 13.10 14.75
N VAL A 78 -9.18 13.85 15.84
CA VAL A 78 -10.13 14.89 16.33
C VAL A 78 -10.18 16.15 15.47
N GLY A 79 -9.25 16.30 14.53
CA GLY A 79 -9.15 17.46 13.64
C GLY A 79 -8.67 17.09 12.24
N GLU A 80 -8.43 18.12 11.42
CA GLU A 80 -7.92 17.93 10.06
C GLU A 80 -6.46 17.51 10.08
N VAL A 81 -6.13 16.45 9.34
CA VAL A 81 -4.74 16.03 9.11
C VAL A 81 -4.04 17.12 8.28
N PRO A 82 -2.90 17.68 8.74
CA PRO A 82 -2.19 18.70 8.00
C PRO A 82 -1.62 18.13 6.70
N LEU A 83 -1.91 18.78 5.58
CA LEU A 83 -1.43 18.39 4.26
C LEU A 83 -0.36 19.37 3.78
N VAL A 84 0.67 18.85 3.12
CA VAL A 84 1.72 19.66 2.51
C VAL A 84 1.42 19.80 1.01
N PRO A 85 1.25 21.04 0.49
CA PRO A 85 0.96 21.26 -0.92
C PRO A 85 2.15 20.89 -1.82
N PRO A 86 1.92 20.65 -3.12
CA PRO A 86 3.00 20.30 -4.03
C PRO A 86 4.02 21.45 -4.13
N SER A 87 5.30 21.09 -4.08
CA SER A 87 6.40 22.05 -4.25
C SER A 87 6.88 22.03 -5.71
N PRO A 88 6.95 23.18 -6.42
CA PRO A 88 7.45 23.23 -7.78
C PRO A 88 8.94 22.82 -7.84
N GLY A 89 9.32 22.01 -8.85
CA GLY A 89 10.73 21.87 -9.24
C GLY A 89 11.56 20.82 -8.51
N GLY A 90 10.93 19.78 -7.94
CA GLY A 90 11.66 18.61 -7.43
C GLY A 90 12.42 17.89 -8.54
N SER A 91 13.74 17.78 -8.40
CA SER A 91 14.57 16.92 -9.25
C SER A 91 14.43 15.47 -8.80
N ALA A 92 14.35 14.54 -9.74
CA ALA A 92 14.42 13.12 -9.41
C ALA A 92 15.85 12.63 -9.10
N GLU A 93 16.85 13.53 -9.18
CA GLU A 93 18.21 13.27 -8.73
C GLU A 93 18.30 13.02 -7.22
N GLY A 94 19.27 12.21 -6.79
CA GLY A 94 19.42 11.82 -5.39
C GLY A 94 18.39 10.78 -4.97
N LEU A 95 17.98 10.82 -3.70
CA LEU A 95 16.93 9.96 -3.17
C LEU A 95 15.93 10.78 -2.34
N HIS A 96 14.69 10.81 -2.81
CA HIS A 96 13.60 11.52 -2.14
C HIS A 96 12.34 10.66 -2.06
N VAL A 97 11.58 10.83 -0.97
CA VAL A 97 10.33 10.12 -0.75
C VAL A 97 9.22 11.11 -0.44
N THR A 98 8.13 11.07 -1.21
CA THR A 98 6.91 11.82 -0.91
C THR A 98 5.81 10.86 -0.50
N TRP A 99 5.22 11.04 0.67
CA TRP A 99 4.15 10.17 1.17
C TRP A 99 2.77 10.80 0.94
N TYR A 100 1.86 10.12 0.23
CA TYR A 100 0.51 10.62 -0.09
C TYR A 100 -0.58 10.09 0.86
N GLY A 101 -0.17 9.34 1.89
CA GLY A 101 -1.06 8.68 2.83
C GLY A 101 -1.21 7.18 2.56
N HIS A 102 -1.47 6.42 3.62
CA HIS A 102 -1.54 4.97 3.62
C HIS A 102 -0.24 4.36 3.08
N ALA A 103 -0.30 3.50 2.07
CA ALA A 103 0.85 2.94 1.36
C ALA A 103 1.36 3.82 0.20
N SER A 104 0.55 4.77 -0.29
CA SER A 104 0.86 5.51 -1.50
C SER A 104 2.05 6.44 -1.31
N SER A 105 3.15 6.16 -2.02
CA SER A 105 4.40 6.92 -1.91
C SER A 105 5.06 7.07 -3.28
N LEU A 106 5.64 8.24 -3.55
CA LEU A 106 6.53 8.43 -4.70
C LEU A 106 7.97 8.36 -4.20
N VAL A 107 8.74 7.45 -4.79
CA VAL A 107 10.19 7.35 -4.61
C VAL A 107 10.85 7.95 -5.85
N GLU A 108 11.52 9.09 -5.67
CA GLU A 108 12.40 9.66 -6.68
C GLU A 108 13.83 9.19 -6.39
N ILE A 109 14.42 8.44 -7.31
CA ILE A 109 15.68 7.72 -7.08
C ILE A 109 16.56 7.77 -8.33
N ASP A 110 17.72 8.41 -8.20
CA ASP A 110 18.76 8.46 -9.24
C ASP A 110 18.24 8.85 -10.64
N GLY A 111 17.31 9.80 -10.68
CA GLY A 111 16.73 10.33 -11.92
C GLY A 111 15.43 9.66 -12.35
N ALA A 112 14.99 8.60 -11.68
CA ALA A 112 13.76 7.88 -11.98
C ALA A 112 12.67 8.10 -10.91
N ARG A 113 11.41 7.87 -11.29
CA ARG A 113 10.23 8.02 -10.43
C ARG A 113 9.42 6.73 -10.34
N VAL A 114 9.39 6.16 -9.13
CA VAL A 114 8.67 4.93 -8.81
C VAL A 114 7.50 5.25 -7.89
N LEU A 115 6.27 5.05 -8.38
CA LEU A 115 5.05 5.26 -7.61
C LEU A 115 4.59 3.93 -6.99
N ILE A 116 4.49 3.89 -5.68
CA ILE A 116 4.20 2.70 -4.89
C ILE A 116 2.73 2.70 -4.47
N ASP A 117 2.03 1.58 -4.69
CA ASP A 117 0.66 1.30 -4.22
C ASP A 117 -0.28 2.52 -4.29
N PRO A 118 -0.48 3.13 -5.48
CA PRO A 118 -1.16 4.41 -5.58
C PRO A 118 -2.69 4.26 -5.47
N VAL A 119 -3.27 4.95 -4.49
CA VAL A 119 -4.72 5.02 -4.24
C VAL A 119 -5.18 6.46 -4.11
N TRP A 120 -5.67 7.03 -5.21
CA TRP A 120 -6.26 8.39 -5.25
C TRP A 120 -7.77 8.40 -4.98
N SER A 121 -8.40 7.24 -4.83
CA SER A 121 -9.82 7.14 -4.50
C SER A 121 -10.12 7.59 -3.08
N ASP A 122 -11.32 8.16 -2.89
CA ASP A 122 -11.88 8.51 -1.58
C ASP A 122 -12.15 7.27 -0.70
N ARG A 123 -12.31 6.09 -1.33
CA ARG A 123 -12.59 4.82 -0.64
C ARG A 123 -11.78 3.66 -1.20
N CYS A 124 -11.30 2.81 -0.31
CA CYS A 124 -10.68 1.53 -0.64
C CYS A 124 -11.74 0.45 -0.76
N SER A 125 -12.44 0.41 -1.89
CA SER A 125 -13.58 -0.48 -2.10
C SER A 125 -13.91 -0.67 -3.58
N PRO A 126 -14.52 -1.80 -3.98
CA PRO A 126 -15.06 -1.92 -5.33
C PRO A 126 -16.26 -0.98 -5.58
N SER A 127 -16.86 -0.44 -4.50
CA SER A 127 -17.99 0.48 -4.55
C SER A 127 -17.56 1.89 -4.16
N ARG A 128 -18.08 2.89 -4.88
CA ARG A 128 -17.91 4.31 -4.52
C ARG A 128 -18.73 4.75 -3.31
N LEU A 129 -19.69 3.92 -2.87
CA LEU A 129 -20.65 4.27 -1.82
C LEU A 129 -20.32 3.63 -0.46
N ILE A 130 -19.70 2.45 -0.47
CA ILE A 130 -19.53 1.59 0.71
C ILE A 130 -18.06 1.23 0.85
N GLY A 131 -17.56 1.10 2.08
CA GLY A 131 -16.20 0.68 2.40
C GLY A 131 -15.38 1.78 3.08
N PRO A 132 -14.16 1.48 3.53
CA PRO A 132 -13.30 2.42 4.25
C PRO A 132 -13.12 3.72 3.46
N LYS A 133 -13.40 4.86 4.09
CA LYS A 133 -13.20 6.19 3.52
C LYS A 133 -11.90 6.79 4.04
N ARG A 134 -11.23 7.55 3.19
CA ARG A 134 -10.05 8.33 3.56
C ARG A 134 -10.39 9.36 4.65
N MET A 135 -9.48 9.57 5.59
CA MET A 135 -9.62 10.52 6.70
C MET A 135 -9.16 11.94 6.36
N HIS A 136 -8.50 12.12 5.22
CA HIS A 136 -8.05 13.40 4.67
C HIS A 136 -8.21 13.36 3.15
N PRO A 137 -8.28 14.47 2.40
CA PRO A 137 -8.18 14.39 0.94
C PRO A 137 -6.76 13.96 0.52
N VAL A 138 -6.61 13.43 -0.69
CA VAL A 138 -5.28 13.17 -1.24
C VAL A 138 -4.55 14.51 -1.34
N PRO A 139 -3.29 14.64 -0.86
CA PRO A 139 -2.66 15.94 -0.71
C PRO A 139 -2.40 16.63 -2.05
N HIS A 140 -2.08 15.85 -3.10
CA HIS A 140 -1.85 16.35 -4.46
C HIS A 140 -2.76 15.61 -5.44
N GLU A 141 -3.21 16.31 -6.48
CA GLU A 141 -3.85 15.69 -7.63
C GLU A 141 -2.86 14.76 -8.35
N LEU A 142 -3.36 13.70 -9.00
CA LEU A 142 -2.46 12.74 -9.64
C LEU A 142 -1.62 13.37 -10.76
N SER A 143 -2.15 14.40 -11.42
CA SER A 143 -1.40 15.19 -12.42
C SER A 143 -0.24 15.98 -11.82
N GLU A 144 -0.29 16.31 -10.53
CA GLU A 144 0.76 17.07 -9.84
C GLU A 144 1.93 16.18 -9.41
N VAL A 145 1.76 14.85 -9.38
CA VAL A 145 2.86 13.87 -9.20
C VAL A 145 3.88 13.95 -10.35
N GLY A 146 3.43 14.38 -11.53
CA GLY A 146 4.26 14.49 -12.73
C GLY A 146 4.47 13.16 -13.45
N GLN A 147 5.53 13.09 -14.26
CA GLN A 147 5.90 11.86 -14.96
C GLN A 147 6.27 10.75 -13.96
N VAL A 148 5.72 9.55 -14.17
CA VAL A 148 6.02 8.34 -13.42
C VAL A 148 6.61 7.33 -14.40
N ASP A 149 7.77 6.76 -14.07
CA ASP A 149 8.43 5.77 -14.92
C ASP A 149 7.93 4.36 -14.62
N ALA A 150 7.80 4.04 -13.33
CA ALA A 150 7.29 2.75 -12.87
C ALA A 150 6.21 2.91 -11.80
N VAL A 151 5.22 2.02 -11.84
CA VAL A 151 4.25 1.80 -10.76
C VAL A 151 4.52 0.42 -10.19
N VAL A 152 4.79 0.33 -8.89
CA VAL A 152 4.92 -0.95 -8.20
C VAL A 152 3.70 -1.21 -7.34
N ILE A 153 3.19 -2.43 -7.39
CA ILE A 153 2.05 -2.88 -6.59
C ILE A 153 2.50 -4.00 -5.67
N SER A 154 2.28 -3.91 -4.36
CA SER A 154 2.62 -4.97 -3.41
C SER A 154 1.66 -6.15 -3.50
N HIS A 155 0.35 -5.90 -3.59
CA HIS A 155 -0.68 -6.93 -3.68
C HIS A 155 -2.02 -6.33 -4.16
N ASP A 156 -3.03 -7.17 -4.34
CA ASP A 156 -4.27 -6.79 -5.02
C ASP A 156 -5.38 -6.23 -4.11
N HIS A 157 -5.15 -5.91 -2.84
CA HIS A 157 -6.22 -5.32 -2.01
C HIS A 157 -6.60 -3.90 -2.46
N TYR A 158 -7.79 -3.46 -2.06
CA TYR A 158 -8.39 -2.21 -2.55
C TYR A 158 -7.66 -0.94 -2.08
N ASP A 159 -6.91 -1.05 -1.00
CA ASP A 159 -6.08 0.01 -0.41
C ASP A 159 -4.65 0.03 -0.96
N HIS A 160 -4.32 -0.86 -1.91
CA HIS A 160 -3.03 -0.92 -2.61
C HIS A 160 -3.16 -0.89 -4.13
N LEU A 161 -4.30 -1.37 -4.65
CA LEU A 161 -4.58 -1.45 -6.09
C LEU A 161 -5.95 -0.84 -6.42
N ASP A 162 -5.92 0.40 -6.91
CA ASP A 162 -7.11 1.20 -7.15
C ASP A 162 -7.43 1.38 -8.66
N LEU A 163 -8.61 0.94 -9.08
CA LEU A 163 -9.04 0.98 -10.49
C LEU A 163 -9.06 2.42 -11.06
N PRO A 164 -9.70 3.42 -10.42
CA PRO A 164 -9.64 4.81 -10.87
C PRO A 164 -8.20 5.31 -11.06
N THR A 165 -7.32 5.06 -10.09
CA THR A 165 -5.92 5.49 -10.14
C THR A 165 -5.16 4.83 -11.29
N VAL A 166 -5.28 3.51 -11.47
CA VAL A 166 -4.67 2.79 -12.60
C VAL A 166 -5.14 3.37 -13.93
N ARG A 167 -6.44 3.64 -14.10
CA ARG A 167 -6.96 4.23 -15.35
C ARG A 167 -6.44 5.64 -15.58
N ALA A 168 -6.32 6.44 -14.52
CA ALA A 168 -5.76 7.78 -14.62
C ALA A 168 -4.29 7.75 -15.04
N LEU A 169 -3.46 6.87 -14.45
CA LEU A 169 -2.05 6.67 -14.81
C LEU A 169 -1.86 6.17 -16.25
N VAL A 170 -2.76 5.32 -16.74
CA VAL A 170 -2.75 4.89 -18.16
C VAL A 170 -3.05 6.07 -19.09
N ALA A 171 -3.98 6.93 -18.71
CA ALA A 171 -4.39 8.07 -19.52
C ALA A 171 -3.39 9.24 -19.51
N SER A 172 -2.60 9.38 -18.44
CA SER A 172 -1.71 10.53 -18.24
C SER A 172 -0.25 10.28 -18.62
N GLY A 173 0.16 9.04 -18.91
CA GLY A 173 1.56 8.75 -19.23
C GLY A 173 1.81 7.30 -19.59
N GLU A 174 3.10 6.92 -19.60
CA GLU A 174 3.59 5.64 -20.12
C GLU A 174 4.17 4.71 -19.04
N ALA A 175 3.95 5.02 -17.76
CA ALA A 175 4.46 4.26 -16.62
C ALA A 175 4.29 2.74 -16.78
N VAL A 176 5.36 1.98 -16.52
CA VAL A 176 5.36 0.52 -16.52
C VAL A 176 4.83 0.02 -15.18
N PHE A 177 3.83 -0.85 -15.21
CA PHE A 177 3.27 -1.48 -14.02
C PHE A 177 4.04 -2.78 -13.73
N VAL A 178 4.83 -2.77 -12.66
CA VAL A 178 5.59 -3.93 -12.20
C VAL A 178 4.88 -4.51 -10.97
N VAL A 179 4.33 -5.71 -11.10
CA VAL A 179 3.37 -6.28 -10.16
C VAL A 179 3.64 -7.76 -9.89
N PRO A 180 3.20 -8.32 -8.75
CA PRO A 180 3.25 -9.75 -8.52
C PRO A 180 2.42 -10.56 -9.52
N LEU A 181 2.80 -11.83 -9.69
CA LEU A 181 2.08 -12.79 -10.53
C LEU A 181 0.56 -12.80 -10.27
N GLY A 182 -0.22 -12.74 -11.35
CA GLY A 182 -1.68 -12.82 -11.32
C GLY A 182 -2.35 -11.45 -11.32
N ILE A 183 -1.71 -10.40 -10.80
CA ILE A 183 -2.26 -9.03 -10.80
C ILE A 183 -2.42 -8.50 -12.23
N GLY A 184 -1.58 -8.96 -13.18
CA GLY A 184 -1.71 -8.58 -14.58
C GLY A 184 -3.09 -8.90 -15.18
N ALA A 185 -3.82 -9.89 -14.65
CA ALA A 185 -5.19 -10.16 -15.07
C ALA A 185 -6.15 -8.99 -14.76
N HIS A 186 -5.97 -8.33 -13.61
CA HIS A 186 -6.73 -7.13 -13.26
C HIS A 186 -6.35 -5.95 -14.17
N LEU A 187 -5.05 -5.71 -14.37
CA LEU A 187 -4.56 -4.62 -15.23
C LEU A 187 -5.05 -4.77 -16.68
N ARG A 188 -4.98 -5.97 -17.26
CA ARG A 188 -5.53 -6.28 -18.60
C ARG A 188 -7.05 -6.03 -18.66
N ARG A 189 -7.79 -6.44 -17.62
CA ARG A 189 -9.24 -6.18 -17.53
C ARG A 189 -9.54 -4.68 -17.50
N TRP A 190 -8.65 -3.89 -16.92
CA TRP A 190 -8.74 -2.43 -16.78
C TRP A 190 -8.15 -1.64 -17.94
N LYS A 191 -7.65 -2.34 -18.98
CA LYS A 191 -7.13 -1.78 -20.23
C LYS A 191 -5.77 -1.10 -20.10
N VAL A 192 -4.94 -1.57 -19.16
CA VAL A 192 -3.50 -1.28 -19.23
C VAL A 192 -2.91 -2.00 -20.46
N PRO A 193 -2.12 -1.31 -21.32
CA PRO A 193 -1.42 -1.93 -22.44
C PRO A 193 -0.51 -3.08 -22.01
N GLU A 194 -0.45 -4.16 -22.79
CA GLU A 194 0.30 -5.38 -22.42
C GLU A 194 1.80 -5.13 -22.28
N ASP A 195 2.35 -4.26 -23.12
CA ASP A 195 3.76 -3.83 -23.11
C ASP A 195 4.12 -2.99 -21.87
N ARG A 196 3.13 -2.53 -21.10
CA ARG A 196 3.30 -1.82 -19.83
C ARG A 196 3.06 -2.71 -18.61
N ILE A 197 2.80 -4.00 -18.77
CA ILE A 197 2.55 -4.91 -17.65
C ILE A 197 3.72 -5.88 -17.50
N VAL A 198 4.35 -5.86 -16.33
CA VAL A 198 5.40 -6.80 -15.95
C VAL A 198 4.96 -7.54 -14.70
N GLU A 199 4.72 -8.85 -14.84
CA GLU A 199 4.38 -9.71 -13.71
C GLU A 199 5.63 -10.42 -13.17
N LEU A 200 5.89 -10.38 -11.86
CA LEU A 200 7.07 -10.99 -11.23
C LEU A 200 6.64 -12.00 -10.15
N ASP A 201 7.36 -13.12 -10.07
CA ASP A 201 7.38 -13.98 -8.90
C ASP A 201 8.38 -13.43 -7.86
N TRP A 202 8.38 -13.98 -6.65
CA TRP A 202 9.42 -13.66 -5.69
C TRP A 202 10.81 -13.99 -6.22
N ASP A 203 11.76 -13.13 -5.88
CA ASP A 203 13.17 -13.18 -6.27
C ASP A 203 13.40 -12.87 -7.78
N GLU A 204 12.33 -12.57 -8.55
CA GLU A 204 12.44 -12.05 -9.91
C GLU A 204 12.55 -10.51 -9.91
N SER A 205 13.14 -9.95 -10.98
CA SER A 205 13.33 -8.51 -11.12
C SER A 205 13.14 -8.00 -12.53
N HIS A 206 12.83 -6.71 -12.65
CA HIS A 206 12.76 -5.99 -13.92
C HIS A 206 13.42 -4.61 -13.79
N GLU A 207 13.99 -4.10 -14.88
CA GLU A 207 14.62 -2.77 -14.89
C GLU A 207 13.75 -1.78 -15.65
N VAL A 208 13.49 -0.62 -15.04
CA VAL A 208 12.74 0.50 -15.65
C VAL A 208 13.52 1.78 -15.37
N ALA A 209 13.83 2.56 -16.41
CA ALA A 209 14.53 3.83 -16.30
C ALA A 209 15.85 3.76 -15.46
N GLY A 210 16.60 2.66 -15.58
CA GLY A 210 17.86 2.46 -14.84
C GLY A 210 17.69 2.02 -13.38
N VAL A 211 16.45 1.79 -12.93
CA VAL A 211 16.13 1.27 -11.59
C VAL A 211 15.72 -0.18 -11.70
N ARG A 212 16.40 -1.06 -10.96
CA ARG A 212 16.05 -2.48 -10.85
C ARG A 212 15.04 -2.67 -9.71
N LEU A 213 13.87 -3.20 -10.07
CA LEU A 213 12.75 -3.50 -9.19
C LEU A 213 12.71 -5.01 -8.96
N VAL A 214 12.88 -5.45 -7.73
CA VAL A 214 12.84 -6.87 -7.35
C VAL A 214 11.60 -7.12 -6.50
N ALA A 215 10.77 -8.08 -6.91
CA ALA A 215 9.68 -8.56 -6.07
C ALA A 215 10.27 -9.48 -5.00
N SER A 216 10.30 -9.04 -3.75
CA SER A 216 10.85 -9.82 -2.63
C SER A 216 9.74 -10.50 -1.82
N PRO A 217 10.06 -11.58 -1.07
CA PRO A 217 9.09 -12.26 -0.23
C PRO A 217 8.36 -11.34 0.74
N ALA A 218 7.11 -11.68 1.05
CA ALA A 218 6.28 -11.03 2.05
C ALA A 218 5.35 -12.05 2.70
N GLN A 219 4.89 -11.76 3.92
CA GLN A 219 3.92 -12.58 4.66
C GLN A 219 2.55 -11.89 4.68
N HIS A 220 1.73 -12.14 3.67
CA HIS A 220 0.42 -11.52 3.54
C HIS A 220 -0.58 -12.47 2.84
N PHE A 221 -1.66 -11.94 2.28
CA PHE A 221 -2.62 -12.66 1.46
C PHE A 221 -3.14 -11.76 0.32
N SER A 222 -4.02 -12.28 -0.53
CA SER A 222 -4.65 -11.47 -1.59
C SER A 222 -6.13 -11.79 -1.75
N GLY A 223 -6.86 -10.93 -2.46
CA GLY A 223 -8.22 -11.17 -2.90
C GLY A 223 -9.06 -9.89 -3.04
N ARG A 224 -9.75 -9.78 -4.17
CA ARG A 224 -10.68 -8.67 -4.48
C ARG A 224 -12.16 -9.05 -4.42
N GLY A 225 -12.48 -10.32 -4.18
CA GLY A 225 -13.87 -10.82 -4.20
C GLY A 225 -14.03 -12.05 -3.33
N PHE A 226 -14.78 -13.04 -3.82
CA PHE A 226 -15.02 -14.29 -3.06
C PHE A 226 -13.81 -15.24 -3.06
N GLN A 227 -12.88 -15.05 -4.01
CA GLN A 227 -11.64 -15.82 -4.07
C GLN A 227 -10.54 -15.06 -3.34
N ARG A 228 -9.75 -15.81 -2.57
CA ARG A 228 -8.54 -15.32 -1.90
C ARG A 228 -7.32 -16.05 -2.46
N ASP A 229 -6.17 -15.42 -2.35
CA ASP A 229 -4.85 -16.00 -2.64
C ASP A 229 -4.69 -16.44 -4.10
N ASN A 230 -5.42 -15.79 -5.03
CA ASN A 230 -5.35 -16.10 -6.46
C ASN A 230 -4.35 -15.21 -7.22
N THR A 231 -3.83 -14.16 -6.58
CA THR A 231 -2.67 -13.36 -7.00
C THR A 231 -1.57 -13.45 -5.95
N LEU A 232 -0.31 -13.26 -6.35
CA LEU A 232 0.82 -13.18 -5.43
C LEU A 232 0.84 -11.81 -4.72
N TRP A 233 1.50 -11.75 -3.57
CA TRP A 233 1.82 -10.52 -2.84
C TRP A 233 3.34 -10.43 -2.67
N ALA A 234 3.92 -9.23 -2.62
CA ALA A 234 5.34 -9.03 -2.49
C ALA A 234 5.68 -7.77 -1.68
N SER A 235 6.88 -7.79 -1.08
CA SER A 235 7.60 -6.58 -0.74
C SER A 235 8.46 -6.16 -1.93
N TRP A 236 9.05 -4.98 -1.90
CA TRP A 236 9.82 -4.44 -3.03
C TRP A 236 11.21 -3.98 -2.61
N VAL A 237 12.21 -4.41 -3.39
CA VAL A 237 13.56 -3.85 -3.38
C VAL A 237 13.68 -2.97 -4.63
N ILE A 238 14.02 -1.70 -4.43
CA ILE A 238 14.13 -0.67 -5.46
C ILE A 238 15.59 -0.22 -5.50
N LEU A 239 16.32 -0.60 -6.55
CA LEU A 239 17.76 -0.41 -6.66
C LEU A 239 18.08 0.58 -7.79
N GLY A 240 18.46 1.79 -7.44
CA GLY A 240 19.07 2.74 -8.35
C GLY A 240 20.59 2.50 -8.51
N PRO A 241 21.24 3.20 -9.44
CA PRO A 241 22.69 3.15 -9.61
C PRO A 241 23.51 3.54 -8.37
N ARG A 242 22.97 4.39 -7.48
CA ARG A 242 23.64 4.85 -6.25
C ARG A 242 22.84 4.52 -5.00
N HIS A 243 21.53 4.61 -5.06
CA HIS A 243 20.65 4.49 -3.89
C HIS A 243 19.80 3.21 -3.91
N ARG A 244 19.30 2.81 -2.75
CA ARG A 244 18.51 1.60 -2.54
C ARG A 244 17.38 1.87 -1.55
N VAL A 245 16.17 1.49 -1.93
CA VAL A 245 14.98 1.60 -1.08
C VAL A 245 14.34 0.23 -0.89
N TYR A 246 13.92 -0.06 0.34
CA TYR A 246 13.05 -1.18 0.65
C TYR A 246 11.62 -0.70 0.91
N TYR A 247 10.63 -1.40 0.39
CA TYR A 247 9.22 -1.18 0.73
C TYR A 247 8.59 -2.50 1.18
N SER A 248 7.99 -2.51 2.38
CA SER A 248 7.48 -3.74 2.98
C SER A 248 6.24 -4.30 2.29
N GLY A 249 5.42 -3.45 1.66
CA GLY A 249 4.01 -3.80 1.46
C GLY A 249 3.30 -4.00 2.80
N ASP A 250 2.26 -4.83 2.80
CA ASP A 250 1.42 -5.08 3.97
C ASP A 250 1.79 -6.33 4.76
N THR A 251 3.06 -6.66 4.78
CA THR A 251 3.56 -7.91 5.32
C THR A 251 3.48 -7.99 6.85
N GLY A 252 3.21 -9.18 7.38
CA GLY A 252 3.53 -9.53 8.76
C GLY A 252 5.03 -9.78 8.95
N TYR A 253 5.45 -9.98 10.19
CA TYR A 253 6.86 -10.26 10.48
C TYR A 253 7.24 -11.71 10.13
N PHE A 254 8.39 -11.89 9.46
CA PHE A 254 8.90 -13.21 9.06
C PHE A 254 10.43 -13.20 8.95
N ASP A 255 11.04 -14.40 8.95
CA ASP A 255 12.49 -14.60 8.99
C ASP A 255 13.23 -14.21 7.69
N GLY A 256 12.50 -13.85 6.63
CA GLY A 256 13.11 -13.50 5.35
C GLY A 256 13.72 -12.10 5.29
N TYR A 257 13.44 -11.21 6.25
CA TYR A 257 14.01 -9.85 6.24
C TYR A 257 15.54 -9.84 6.35
N GLU A 258 16.12 -10.68 7.21
CA GLU A 258 17.57 -10.78 7.35
C GLU A 258 18.23 -11.19 6.02
N ARG A 259 17.59 -12.10 5.29
CA ARG A 259 18.06 -12.51 3.95
C ARG A 259 17.95 -11.37 2.95
N ILE A 260 16.83 -10.64 2.94
CA ILE A 260 16.65 -9.46 2.06
C ILE A 260 17.75 -8.43 2.36
N GLY A 261 18.00 -8.12 3.63
CA GLY A 261 19.05 -7.18 4.03
C GLY A 261 20.46 -7.67 3.73
N ALA A 262 20.73 -8.98 3.81
CA ALA A 262 22.01 -9.56 3.44
C ALA A 262 22.26 -9.55 1.92
N GLU A 263 21.21 -9.75 1.12
CA GLU A 263 21.30 -9.87 -0.33
C GLU A 263 21.31 -8.51 -1.04
N TYR A 264 20.48 -7.57 -0.58
CA TYR A 264 20.24 -6.30 -1.25
C TYR A 264 20.67 -5.07 -0.45
N GLY A 265 20.81 -5.20 0.87
CA GLY A 265 21.18 -4.09 1.75
C GLY A 265 22.67 -3.71 1.70
N PRO A 266 23.07 -2.69 2.49
CA PRO A 266 22.19 -1.81 3.27
C PRO A 266 21.31 -0.94 2.36
N PHE A 267 20.13 -0.58 2.85
CA PHE A 267 19.22 0.34 2.15
C PHE A 267 19.37 1.75 2.71
N ASP A 268 19.29 2.77 1.86
CA ASP A 268 19.31 4.17 2.30
C ASP A 268 18.02 4.51 3.05
N ALA A 269 16.87 4.02 2.57
CA ALA A 269 15.60 4.15 3.26
C ALA A 269 14.76 2.87 3.19
N SER A 270 13.90 2.68 4.20
CA SER A 270 12.87 1.65 4.20
C SER A 270 11.51 2.22 4.52
N LEU A 271 10.54 2.00 3.65
CA LEU A 271 9.13 2.31 3.85
C LEU A 271 8.46 1.09 4.47
N ILE A 272 8.09 1.19 5.74
CA ILE A 272 7.60 0.06 6.53
C ILE A 272 6.17 0.31 7.02
N GLN A 273 5.28 -0.64 6.77
CA GLN A 273 3.94 -0.68 7.36
C GLN A 273 4.03 -0.67 8.89
N ILE A 274 3.28 0.23 9.53
CA ILE A 274 3.14 0.27 10.99
C ILE A 274 1.71 0.16 11.51
N GLY A 275 0.72 0.29 10.62
CA GLY A 275 -0.70 0.30 10.99
C GLY A 275 -1.45 -0.95 10.58
N ALA A 276 -2.75 -0.91 10.84
CA ALA A 276 -3.71 -1.97 10.54
C ALA A 276 -3.41 -3.34 11.21
N TYR A 277 -2.64 -3.37 12.29
CA TYR A 277 -2.41 -4.58 13.08
C TYR A 277 -3.57 -4.86 14.05
N GLY A 278 -3.67 -6.11 14.49
CA GLY A 278 -4.66 -6.51 15.48
C GLY A 278 -4.51 -7.97 15.91
N PRO A 279 -5.08 -8.36 17.06
CA PRO A 279 -4.99 -9.73 17.58
C PRO A 279 -5.69 -10.75 16.67
N GLY A 280 -6.58 -10.32 15.78
CA GLY A 280 -7.27 -11.17 14.82
C GLY A 280 -6.41 -11.64 13.64
N TRP A 281 -5.29 -10.99 13.34
CA TRP A 281 -4.43 -11.33 12.20
C TRP A 281 -2.93 -11.05 12.49
N PRO A 282 -2.40 -11.59 13.60
CA PRO A 282 -1.11 -11.17 14.14
C PRO A 282 0.10 -11.58 13.28
N ASP A 283 -0.08 -12.45 12.28
CA ASP A 283 0.99 -12.87 11.38
C ASP A 283 0.96 -12.17 10.02
N ILE A 284 0.00 -11.27 9.79
CA ILE A 284 -0.26 -10.72 8.45
C ILE A 284 -0.05 -9.21 8.40
N HIS A 285 -0.13 -8.50 9.53
CA HIS A 285 0.25 -7.09 9.68
C HIS A 285 1.23 -6.96 10.84
N MET A 286 2.33 -6.24 10.64
CA MET A 286 3.29 -5.97 11.70
C MET A 286 2.73 -5.01 12.72
N THR A 287 3.02 -5.28 13.99
CA THR A 287 3.02 -4.23 15.01
C THR A 287 4.12 -3.19 14.73
N PRO A 288 4.04 -1.96 15.28
CA PRO A 288 5.08 -0.95 15.09
C PRO A 288 6.47 -1.43 15.52
N GLU A 289 6.55 -2.21 16.60
CA GLU A 289 7.80 -2.78 17.10
C GLU A 289 8.37 -3.85 16.15
N GLU A 290 7.51 -4.70 15.57
CA GLU A 290 7.92 -5.63 14.50
C GLU A 290 8.35 -4.88 13.23
N GLY A 291 7.73 -3.75 12.92
CA GLY A 291 8.15 -2.87 11.82
C GLY A 291 9.57 -2.31 12.04
N VAL A 292 9.89 -1.90 13.27
CA VAL A 292 11.26 -1.50 13.65
C VAL A 292 12.24 -2.67 13.57
N ALA A 293 11.85 -3.87 13.98
CA ALA A 293 12.66 -5.06 13.82
C ALA A 293 12.92 -5.36 12.33
N ALA A 294 11.89 -5.33 11.49
CA ALA A 294 12.00 -5.54 10.05
C ALA A 294 12.96 -4.54 9.39
N HIS A 295 12.85 -3.25 9.74
CA HIS A 295 13.78 -2.19 9.30
C HIS A 295 15.25 -2.54 9.61
N ARG A 296 15.52 -3.04 10.82
CA ARG A 296 16.87 -3.44 11.23
C ARG A 296 17.38 -4.66 10.47
N ASP A 297 16.50 -5.66 10.29
CA ASP A 297 16.86 -6.92 9.63
C ASP A 297 17.14 -6.71 8.14
N VAL A 298 16.39 -5.83 7.47
CA VAL A 298 16.70 -5.41 6.10
C VAL A 298 17.90 -4.48 6.01
N ARG A 299 18.45 -4.01 7.15
CA ARG A 299 19.57 -3.05 7.23
C ARG A 299 19.22 -1.71 6.59
N GLY A 300 18.06 -1.16 6.94
CA GLY A 300 17.64 0.18 6.52
C GLY A 300 18.41 1.30 7.22
N GLY A 301 18.65 2.40 6.51
CA GLY A 301 19.24 3.64 7.03
C GLY A 301 18.20 4.54 7.68
N LEU A 302 17.27 5.07 6.88
CA LEU A 302 16.14 5.88 7.33
C LEU A 302 14.84 5.06 7.36
N LEU A 303 14.17 5.01 8.52
CA LEU A 303 12.83 4.45 8.64
C LEU A 303 11.77 5.50 8.28
N ILE A 304 10.89 5.16 7.34
CA ILE A 304 9.73 5.97 6.96
C ILE A 304 8.46 5.13 7.17
N PRO A 305 7.61 5.45 8.16
CA PRO A 305 6.41 4.67 8.44
C PRO A 305 5.30 4.94 7.41
N VAL A 306 4.67 3.87 6.94
CA VAL A 306 3.52 3.90 6.03
C VAL A 306 2.35 3.07 6.60
N HIS A 307 1.23 3.02 5.89
CA HIS A 307 0.03 2.26 6.26
C HIS A 307 -0.72 2.78 7.51
N TRP A 308 -0.65 4.10 7.75
CA TRP A 308 -1.34 4.73 8.87
C TRP A 308 -1.95 6.08 8.44
N ALA A 309 -2.62 6.77 9.37
CA ALA A 309 -3.26 8.08 9.24
C ALA A 309 -4.40 8.25 8.23
N THR A 310 -4.56 7.33 7.27
CA THR A 310 -5.33 7.59 6.06
C THR A 310 -6.65 6.82 5.97
N PHE A 311 -6.66 5.52 6.29
CA PHE A 311 -7.87 4.70 6.28
C PHE A 311 -8.04 4.00 7.63
N ASN A 312 -9.29 3.80 8.06
CA ASN A 312 -9.61 3.02 9.26
C ASN A 312 -9.74 1.54 8.87
N LEU A 313 -8.67 0.77 9.05
CA LEU A 313 -8.60 -0.64 8.67
C LEU A 313 -8.38 -1.59 9.86
N ALA A 314 -8.27 -1.08 11.08
CA ALA A 314 -8.11 -1.88 12.29
C ALA A 314 -8.68 -1.19 13.53
N PHE A 315 -8.52 -1.84 14.69
CA PHE A 315 -9.14 -1.45 15.95
C PHE A 315 -8.20 -0.75 16.95
N HIS A 316 -7.02 -0.31 16.52
CA HIS A 316 -6.13 0.52 17.34
C HIS A 316 -6.51 2.01 17.26
N ASP A 317 -6.05 2.83 18.22
CA ASP A 317 -6.22 4.29 18.14
C ASP A 317 -5.49 4.84 16.90
N TRP A 318 -5.99 5.95 16.35
CA TRP A 318 -5.46 6.54 15.10
C TRP A 318 -3.98 6.94 15.21
N ALA A 319 -3.58 7.51 16.34
CA ALA A 319 -2.21 7.95 16.61
C ALA A 319 -1.30 6.83 17.16
N GLU A 320 -1.86 5.73 17.68
CA GLU A 320 -1.09 4.69 18.38
C GLU A 320 0.05 4.10 17.53
N PRO A 321 -0.13 3.75 16.23
CA PRO A 321 0.95 3.18 15.42
C PRO A 321 2.20 4.04 15.39
N VAL A 322 2.03 5.35 15.17
CA VAL A 322 3.13 6.28 14.98
C VAL A 322 3.78 6.67 16.30
N ASP A 323 3.02 6.77 17.40
CA ASP A 323 3.60 6.98 18.73
C ASP A 323 4.46 5.78 19.15
N ARG A 324 4.00 4.56 18.86
CA ARG A 324 4.74 3.33 19.15
C ARG A 324 6.00 3.20 18.30
N VAL A 325 5.92 3.44 16.99
CA VAL A 325 7.12 3.40 16.12
C VAL A 325 8.12 4.47 16.55
N TRP A 326 7.66 5.67 16.93
CA TRP A 326 8.56 6.74 17.36
C TRP A 326 9.30 6.40 18.65
N ARG A 327 8.59 5.81 19.62
CA ARG A 327 9.18 5.32 20.86
C ARG A 327 10.20 4.20 20.62
N GLU A 328 9.84 3.23 19.79
CA GLU A 328 10.70 2.07 19.52
C GLU A 328 11.95 2.48 18.71
N ALA A 329 11.80 3.33 17.69
CA ALA A 329 12.92 3.86 16.92
C ALA A 329 13.91 4.63 17.82
N LYS A 330 13.41 5.43 18.77
CA LYS A 330 14.25 6.10 19.79
C LYS A 330 15.02 5.11 20.66
N ALA A 331 14.39 4.01 21.08
CA ALA A 331 15.02 3.01 21.92
C ALA A 331 16.19 2.27 21.23
N TRP A 332 16.13 2.16 19.90
CA TRP A 332 17.16 1.53 19.07
C TRP A 332 18.06 2.53 18.34
N GLU A 333 17.94 3.84 18.61
CA GLU A 333 18.71 4.91 17.96
C GLU A 333 18.60 4.91 16.43
N ILE A 334 17.41 4.57 15.92
CA ILE A 334 17.12 4.51 14.48
C ILE A 334 16.71 5.89 13.95
N PRO A 335 17.32 6.37 12.85
CA PRO A 335 16.84 7.53 12.12
C PRO A 335 15.41 7.31 11.63
N LEU A 336 14.51 8.24 11.96
CA LEU A 336 13.08 8.16 11.64
C LEU A 336 12.63 9.48 11.02
N ALA A 337 11.95 9.41 9.87
CA ALA A 337 11.21 10.53 9.31
C ALA A 337 9.71 10.20 9.33
N VAL A 338 8.89 11.10 9.88
CA VAL A 338 7.42 10.93 9.94
C VAL A 338 6.76 12.03 9.10
N PRO A 339 6.66 11.84 7.77
CA PRO A 339 6.13 12.87 6.88
C PRO A 339 4.65 13.16 7.19
N ARG A 340 4.24 14.40 6.98
CA ARG A 340 2.83 14.74 6.74
C ARG A 340 2.44 14.26 5.34
N PRO A 341 1.15 13.98 5.06
CA PRO A 341 0.74 13.67 3.70
C PRO A 341 1.07 14.82 2.73
N GLY A 342 1.81 14.51 1.67
CA GLY A 342 2.32 15.43 0.66
C GLY A 342 3.73 15.95 0.95
N GLU A 343 4.31 15.63 2.11
CA GLU A 343 5.65 16.06 2.49
C GLU A 343 6.71 15.25 1.74
N ARG A 344 7.64 15.97 1.11
CA ARG A 344 8.78 15.41 0.39
C ARG A 344 9.99 15.38 1.31
N ILE A 345 10.52 14.19 1.54
CA ILE A 345 11.68 13.92 2.40
C ILE A 345 12.91 13.77 1.51
N ASP A 346 13.98 14.50 1.82
CA ASP A 346 15.34 14.20 1.37
C ASP A 346 15.91 13.14 2.32
N VAL A 347 16.33 11.98 1.80
CA VAL A 347 16.83 10.88 2.63
C VAL A 347 18.21 11.19 3.21
N GLU A 348 19.00 12.07 2.57
CA GLU A 348 20.32 12.48 3.08
C GLU A 348 20.21 13.54 4.18
N ASP A 349 19.13 14.33 4.20
CA ASP A 349 18.84 15.37 5.20
C ASP A 349 17.38 15.29 5.69
N PRO A 350 17.01 14.23 6.42
CA PRO A 350 15.63 14.01 6.83
C PRO A 350 15.20 15.03 7.90
N PRO A 351 13.95 15.53 7.85
CA PRO A 351 13.45 16.44 8.86
C PRO A 351 13.34 15.74 10.22
N ALA A 352 13.53 16.51 11.29
CA ALA A 352 13.30 16.03 12.64
C ALA A 352 11.81 15.71 12.85
N VAL A 353 11.55 14.63 13.60
CA VAL A 353 10.18 14.26 13.98
C VAL A 353 9.59 15.30 14.93
N ASP A 354 8.48 15.93 14.54
CA ASP A 354 7.86 17.06 15.24
C ASP A 354 6.54 16.72 15.95
N GLY A 355 6.07 15.47 15.86
CA GLY A 355 4.88 15.00 16.56
C GLY A 355 3.56 15.58 16.05
N TRP A 356 3.47 16.01 14.78
CA TRP A 356 2.28 16.68 14.23
C TRP A 356 0.95 15.96 14.46
N TRP A 357 0.96 14.63 14.56
CA TRP A 357 -0.24 13.81 14.81
C TRP A 357 -0.73 13.90 16.26
N GLN A 358 0.13 14.23 17.22
CA GLN A 358 -0.21 14.17 18.65
C GLN A 358 -1.28 15.20 19.05
N ALA A 359 -1.36 16.31 18.32
CA ALA A 359 -2.42 17.31 18.50
C ALA A 359 -3.79 16.84 17.98
N LEU A 360 -3.83 15.75 17.21
CA LEU A 360 -5.01 15.17 16.59
C LEU A 360 -5.41 13.82 17.21
N ALA A 361 -4.64 13.35 18.19
CA ALA A 361 -4.75 12.05 18.85
C ALA A 361 -5.99 11.90 19.73
#